data_AF-A0A5A9E6M3-F1
#
_entry.id   AF-A0A5A9E6M3-F1
#
_cell.length_a   1.000
_cell.length_b   1.000
_cell.length_c   1.000
_cell.angle_alpha   90.00
_cell.angle_beta   90.00
_cell.angle_gamma   90.00
#
_symmetry.space_group_name_H-M   'P 1'
#
loop_
_entity.id
_entity.type
_entity.pdbx_description
1 polymer ?
#
loop_
_entity_poly.entity_id
_entity_poly.type
_entity_poly.pdbx_seq_one_letter_code
_entity_poly.pdbx_strand_id
1 'polypeptide(L)'
;MARFKRLGDDLNANFRNDYNENIGLIENDVDQSLLDSSYAKQQAESVKEEFDKVVAEAGSNNPEVVQARGEFENLNQRLEGNYNSLNAQLADIAIINVKQFGAVGDGVTDDTIAIQNAFNASEGKQVDIPSNYNCLVSQPITLPNNVIINCKGEFKCTGDFDYWFSANNPNRIVFERIKATVTIPFSSRTKYNRVIRCDNPKYFEVKVAEIIGASTAIHSLNGEDFICGDITLKNVYGKEAQYGYGINTSAKRTTIKTLNVINDDTTHGRHAIYINGSQWENVDIGYIYVKNFNKNPINIANTDINAKASLHVGTAVFINANIEPTVDSTGCIHGADENGANIRITIDNMHVNGIGGVAVGSQGVNDGFRIGNLYAENLPPAAFTNTSLVYLRYGSNKQVGKVVCTGLNTNWLTAVYIRDSTNAIVDDVTVNGSLGSQAVRLVNSTVTVGSVQSDIEKVLNSGSTLKYKQLQQTFNYGGAAPTTGTWKKRDIIWNLNPTASGYLGWICVADGTPGTWKGFGLIEA
;
A
#
# COMPACT_ATOMS: atom_id res chain seq x y z
N MET A 1 -15.03 116.20 -86.03
CA MET A 1 -13.94 115.65 -85.18
C MET A 1 -14.20 115.81 -83.67
N ALA A 2 -14.70 116.94 -83.15
CA ALA A 2 -14.89 117.13 -81.70
C ALA A 2 -15.92 116.19 -81.02
N ARG A 3 -17.00 115.79 -81.71
CA ARG A 3 -18.02 114.83 -81.18
C ARG A 3 -17.50 113.39 -81.03
N PHE A 4 -16.61 112.94 -81.91
CA PHE A 4 -16.04 111.58 -81.85
C PHE A 4 -14.99 111.42 -80.75
N LYS A 5 -14.30 112.50 -80.38
CA LYS A 5 -13.30 112.50 -79.30
C LYS A 5 -13.97 112.35 -77.92
N ARG A 6 -15.05 113.11 -77.65
CA ARG A 6 -15.86 112.93 -76.43
C ARG A 6 -16.47 111.54 -76.32
N LEU A 7 -16.98 110.98 -77.43
CA LEU A 7 -17.54 109.63 -77.42
C LEU A 7 -16.49 108.57 -77.03
N GLY A 8 -15.25 108.71 -77.51
CA GLY A 8 -14.13 107.83 -77.14
C GLY A 8 -13.66 108.00 -75.70
N ASP A 9 -13.67 109.24 -75.18
CA ASP A 9 -13.31 109.54 -73.79
C ASP A 9 -14.38 108.99 -72.81
N ASP A 10 -15.68 109.14 -73.13
CA ASP A 10 -16.79 108.62 -72.33
C ASP A 10 -16.86 107.07 -72.37
N LEU A 11 -16.61 106.44 -73.53
CA LEU A 11 -16.49 104.98 -73.67
C LEU A 11 -15.33 104.43 -72.83
N ASN A 12 -14.19 105.12 -72.80
CA ASN A 12 -13.01 104.71 -72.02
C ASN A 12 -13.24 104.87 -70.50
N ALA A 13 -13.96 105.92 -70.09
CA ALA A 13 -14.33 106.11 -68.68
C ALA A 13 -15.32 105.06 -68.17
N ASN A 14 -16.37 104.76 -68.95
CA ASN A 14 -17.35 103.73 -68.58
C ASN A 14 -16.73 102.33 -68.53
N PHE A 15 -15.90 101.97 -69.50
CA PHE A 15 -15.19 100.69 -69.49
C PHE A 15 -14.28 100.54 -68.26
N ARG A 16 -13.59 101.62 -67.85
CA ARG A 16 -12.76 101.62 -66.63
C ARG A 16 -13.58 101.47 -65.37
N ASN A 17 -14.74 102.11 -65.29
CA ASN A 17 -15.63 102.01 -64.14
C ASN A 17 -16.20 100.59 -64.01
N ASP A 18 -16.72 100.02 -65.10
CA ASP A 18 -17.22 98.63 -65.11
C ASP A 18 -16.10 97.62 -64.81
N TYR A 19 -14.89 97.86 -65.31
CA TYR A 19 -13.72 97.03 -65.01
C TYR A 19 -13.36 97.07 -63.52
N ASN A 20 -13.32 98.28 -62.92
CA ASN A 20 -13.02 98.44 -61.50
C ASN A 20 -14.13 97.89 -60.60
N GLU A 21 -15.40 98.04 -60.99
CA GLU A 21 -16.55 97.47 -60.26
C GLU A 21 -16.52 95.94 -60.32
N ASN A 22 -16.27 95.36 -61.50
CA ASN A 22 -16.10 93.91 -61.64
C ASN A 22 -14.89 93.39 -60.86
N ILE A 23 -13.77 94.11 -60.84
CA ILE A 23 -12.63 93.76 -59.98
C ILE A 23 -13.02 93.78 -58.50
N GLY A 24 -13.72 94.82 -58.05
CA GLY A 24 -14.18 94.91 -56.66
C GLY A 24 -15.15 93.78 -56.28
N LEU A 25 -16.03 93.36 -57.18
CA LEU A 25 -16.90 92.20 -56.98
C LEU A 25 -16.09 90.90 -56.92
N ILE A 26 -15.12 90.71 -57.81
CA ILE A 26 -14.24 89.54 -57.81
C ILE A 26 -13.41 89.48 -56.52
N GLU A 27 -12.85 90.61 -56.06
CA GLU A 27 -12.08 90.68 -54.82
C GLU A 27 -12.96 90.30 -53.61
N ASN A 28 -14.20 90.81 -53.53
CA ASN A 28 -15.14 90.45 -52.48
C ASN A 28 -15.54 88.95 -52.51
N ASP A 29 -15.79 88.39 -53.69
CA ASP A 29 -16.13 86.97 -53.85
C ASP A 29 -14.96 86.06 -53.48
N VAL A 30 -13.73 86.48 -53.81
CA VAL A 30 -12.49 85.78 -53.42
C VAL A 30 -12.31 85.81 -51.91
N ASP A 31 -12.47 86.98 -51.29
CA ASP A 31 -12.37 87.13 -49.83
C ASP A 31 -13.43 86.30 -49.10
N GLN A 32 -14.67 86.30 -49.60
CA GLN A 32 -15.75 85.48 -49.05
C GLN A 32 -15.45 83.98 -49.20
N SER A 33 -14.93 83.55 -50.35
CA SER A 33 -14.53 82.16 -50.59
C SER A 33 -13.38 81.71 -49.67
N LEU A 34 -12.44 82.60 -49.38
CA LEU A 34 -11.35 82.38 -48.43
C LEU A 34 -11.87 82.22 -46.98
N LEU A 35 -12.85 83.04 -46.59
CA LEU A 35 -13.51 82.92 -45.29
C LEU A 35 -14.28 81.61 -45.16
N ASP A 36 -15.08 81.25 -46.16
CA ASP A 36 -15.87 80.02 -46.17
C ASP A 36 -14.97 78.78 -46.14
N SER A 37 -13.86 78.79 -46.90
CA SER A 37 -12.86 77.71 -46.88
C SER A 37 -12.17 77.60 -45.51
N SER A 38 -11.89 78.72 -44.85
CA SER A 38 -11.25 78.75 -43.53
C SER A 38 -12.19 78.18 -42.47
N TYR A 39 -13.48 78.52 -42.53
CA TYR A 39 -14.50 78.00 -41.63
C TYR A 39 -14.73 76.50 -41.83
N ALA A 40 -14.83 76.04 -43.08
CA ALA A 40 -14.95 74.62 -43.40
C ALA A 40 -13.76 73.80 -42.89
N LYS A 41 -12.53 74.34 -43.02
CA LYS A 41 -11.32 73.71 -42.47
C LYS A 41 -11.38 73.60 -40.95
N GLN A 42 -11.76 74.66 -40.26
CA GLN A 42 -11.87 74.67 -38.80
C GLN A 42 -12.90 73.64 -38.28
N GLN A 43 -14.04 73.53 -38.96
CA GLN A 43 -15.05 72.52 -38.63
C GLN A 43 -14.53 71.08 -38.86
N ALA A 44 -13.83 70.84 -39.98
CA ALA A 44 -13.23 69.54 -40.26
C ALA A 44 -12.15 69.14 -39.24
N GLU A 45 -11.32 70.09 -38.80
CA GLU A 45 -10.32 69.89 -37.75
C GLU A 45 -10.97 69.57 -36.39
N SER A 46 -12.03 70.30 -36.01
CA SER A 46 -12.79 70.03 -34.78
C SER A 46 -13.45 68.65 -34.78
N VAL A 47 -14.10 68.27 -35.89
CA VAL A 47 -14.72 66.95 -36.04
C VAL A 47 -13.65 65.85 -35.99
N LYS A 48 -12.48 66.08 -36.59
CA LYS A 48 -11.36 65.15 -36.52
C LYS A 48 -10.85 64.99 -35.08
N GLU A 49 -10.70 66.08 -34.33
CA GLU A 49 -10.29 66.00 -32.92
C GLU A 49 -11.32 65.29 -32.03
N GLU A 50 -12.61 65.51 -32.26
CA GLU A 50 -13.69 64.83 -31.53
C GLU A 50 -13.76 63.35 -31.89
N PHE A 51 -13.59 63.01 -33.18
CA PHE A 51 -13.49 61.64 -33.65
C PHE A 51 -12.26 60.91 -33.07
N ASP A 52 -11.09 61.56 -33.08
CA ASP A 52 -9.85 61.02 -32.50
C ASP A 52 -10.00 60.80 -30.97
N LYS A 53 -10.75 61.65 -30.25
CA LYS A 53 -11.07 61.47 -28.82
C LYS A 53 -12.02 60.29 -28.57
N VAL A 54 -13.10 60.16 -29.33
CA VAL A 54 -14.04 59.03 -29.22
C VAL A 54 -13.34 57.69 -29.53
N VAL A 55 -12.43 57.70 -30.49
CA VAL A 55 -11.62 56.53 -30.85
C VAL A 55 -10.63 56.16 -29.72
N ALA A 56 -10.05 57.15 -29.03
CA ALA A 56 -9.14 56.91 -27.91
C ALA A 56 -9.85 56.37 -26.65
N GLU A 57 -11.12 56.71 -26.43
CA GLU A 57 -11.88 56.31 -25.24
C GLU A 57 -12.59 54.95 -25.35
N ALA A 58 -12.83 54.41 -26.56
CA ALA A 58 -13.65 53.19 -26.77
C ALA A 58 -12.94 51.98 -27.43
N GLY A 59 -11.62 52.03 -27.66
CA GLY A 59 -10.78 50.86 -27.92
C GLY A 59 -10.86 50.16 -29.30
N SER A 60 -11.97 50.18 -30.05
CA SER A 60 -12.08 49.82 -31.50
C SER A 60 -13.53 49.79 -32.00
N ASN A 61 -13.76 50.18 -33.26
CA ASN A 61 -15.03 50.13 -34.00
C ASN A 61 -15.16 48.92 -34.96
N ASN A 62 -14.19 48.02 -34.99
CA ASN A 62 -14.28 46.80 -35.81
C ASN A 62 -15.36 45.85 -35.22
N PRO A 63 -16.43 45.51 -35.97
CA PRO A 63 -17.50 44.65 -35.48
C PRO A 63 -17.02 43.29 -34.94
N GLU A 64 -15.98 42.70 -35.54
CA GLU A 64 -15.38 41.45 -35.10
C GLU A 64 -14.71 41.61 -33.73
N VAL A 65 -14.06 42.76 -33.48
CA VAL A 65 -13.41 43.07 -32.20
C VAL A 65 -14.43 43.37 -31.10
N VAL A 66 -15.55 44.04 -31.45
CA VAL A 66 -16.68 44.26 -30.53
C VAL A 66 -17.32 42.93 -30.15
N GLN A 67 -17.58 42.05 -31.12
CA GLN A 67 -18.10 40.71 -30.85
C GLN A 67 -17.09 39.86 -30.05
N ALA A 68 -15.80 39.98 -30.35
CA ALA A 68 -14.73 39.26 -29.66
C ALA A 68 -14.44 39.77 -28.24
N ARG A 69 -14.78 41.00 -27.86
CA ARG A 69 -14.68 41.44 -26.45
C ARG A 69 -15.93 41.12 -25.63
N GLY A 70 -17.12 41.05 -26.25
CA GLY A 70 -18.37 40.79 -25.52
C GLY A 70 -18.72 41.94 -24.57
N GLU A 71 -19.01 41.63 -23.30
CA GLU A 71 -19.37 42.63 -22.26
C GLU A 71 -18.16 43.36 -21.65
N PHE A 72 -16.94 42.97 -21.98
CA PHE A 72 -15.72 43.58 -21.44
C PHE A 72 -15.39 44.89 -22.16
N GLU A 73 -14.80 45.86 -21.44
CA GLU A 73 -14.47 47.20 -21.96
C GLU A 73 -13.51 47.11 -23.15
N ASN A 74 -12.56 46.16 -23.09
CA ASN A 74 -11.63 45.86 -24.16
C ASN A 74 -11.21 44.38 -24.14
N LEU A 75 -10.54 43.95 -25.20
CA LEU A 75 -10.13 42.55 -25.36
C LEU A 75 -9.09 42.13 -24.31
N ASN A 76 -8.22 43.05 -23.85
CA ASN A 76 -7.21 42.75 -22.83
C ASN A 76 -7.88 42.38 -21.50
N GLN A 77 -8.91 43.12 -21.08
CA GLN A 77 -9.66 42.82 -19.86
C GLN A 77 -10.32 41.43 -19.93
N ARG A 78 -10.90 41.05 -21.08
CA ARG A 78 -11.44 39.69 -21.30
C ARG A 78 -10.34 38.63 -21.21
N LEU A 79 -9.19 38.86 -21.85
CA LEU A 79 -8.07 37.92 -21.86
C LEU A 79 -7.46 37.75 -20.47
N GLU A 80 -7.27 38.83 -19.72
CA GLU A 80 -6.81 38.80 -18.34
C GLU A 80 -7.80 38.08 -17.43
N GLY A 81 -9.11 38.35 -17.58
CA GLY A 81 -10.16 37.63 -16.86
C GLY A 81 -10.14 36.12 -17.13
N ASN A 82 -10.03 35.73 -18.40
CA ASN A 82 -9.90 34.34 -18.82
C ASN A 82 -8.61 33.69 -18.28
N TYR A 83 -7.48 34.40 -18.35
CA TYR A 83 -6.19 33.94 -17.85
C TYR A 83 -6.24 33.72 -16.33
N ASN A 84 -6.81 34.66 -15.58
CA ASN A 84 -6.99 34.55 -14.13
C ASN A 84 -7.94 33.41 -13.76
N SER A 85 -9.04 33.25 -14.49
CA SER A 85 -9.98 32.13 -14.30
C SER A 85 -9.33 30.78 -14.57
N LEU A 86 -8.57 30.66 -15.67
CA LEU A 86 -7.83 29.45 -16.02
C LEU A 86 -6.73 29.15 -14.99
N ASN A 87 -6.00 30.15 -14.52
CA ASN A 87 -4.99 29.98 -13.48
C ASN A 87 -5.61 29.53 -12.15
N ALA A 88 -6.78 30.05 -11.78
CA ALA A 88 -7.50 29.59 -10.59
C ALA A 88 -7.92 28.12 -10.73
N GLN A 89 -8.47 27.73 -11.89
CA GLN A 89 -8.82 26.34 -12.17
C GLN A 89 -7.60 25.40 -12.19
N LEU A 90 -6.48 25.84 -12.76
CA LEU A 90 -5.23 25.09 -12.78
C LEU A 90 -4.60 24.97 -11.39
N ALA A 91 -4.72 26.01 -10.54
CA ALA A 91 -4.20 26.00 -9.18
C ALA A 91 -4.90 24.97 -8.28
N ASP A 92 -6.18 24.69 -8.50
CA ASP A 92 -6.94 23.66 -7.76
C ASP A 92 -6.59 22.23 -8.19
N ILE A 93 -6.14 22.04 -9.43
CA ILE A 93 -5.65 20.75 -9.97
C ILE A 93 -4.13 20.62 -9.82
N ALA A 94 -3.44 21.70 -9.42
CA ALA A 94 -1.99 21.79 -9.48
C ALA A 94 -1.31 20.75 -8.58
N ILE A 95 -0.49 19.92 -9.23
CA ILE A 95 0.56 19.15 -8.55
C ILE A 95 1.58 20.14 -8.02
N ILE A 96 1.84 20.10 -6.72
CA ILE A 96 2.81 20.94 -6.03
C ILE A 96 4.18 20.32 -6.21
N ASN A 97 5.09 21.01 -6.90
CA ASN A 97 6.45 20.55 -7.06
C ASN A 97 7.36 21.22 -6.02
N VAL A 98 8.14 20.44 -5.27
CA VAL A 98 9.03 20.98 -4.21
C VAL A 98 10.04 22.03 -4.75
N LYS A 99 10.39 21.99 -6.04
CA LYS A 99 11.23 23.01 -6.69
C LYS A 99 10.62 24.41 -6.63
N GLN A 100 9.29 24.53 -6.68
CA GLN A 100 8.58 25.82 -6.61
C GLN A 100 8.79 26.52 -5.26
N PHE A 101 9.20 25.76 -4.24
CA PHE A 101 9.44 26.23 -2.88
C PHE A 101 10.94 26.36 -2.57
N GLY A 102 11.80 26.20 -3.58
CA GLY A 102 13.25 26.37 -3.46
C GLY A 102 14.04 25.10 -3.12
N ALA A 103 13.42 23.90 -3.20
CA ALA A 103 14.18 22.66 -3.02
C ALA A 103 15.20 22.48 -4.16
N VAL A 104 16.43 22.17 -3.78
CA VAL A 104 17.58 21.94 -4.66
C VAL A 104 17.70 20.46 -5.03
N GLY A 105 17.57 19.56 -4.05
CA GLY A 105 17.60 18.11 -4.28
C GLY A 105 18.93 17.55 -4.76
N ASP A 106 20.05 18.16 -4.37
CA ASP A 106 21.41 17.72 -4.73
C ASP A 106 22.00 16.68 -3.75
N GLY A 107 21.29 16.37 -2.66
CA GLY A 107 21.72 15.45 -1.61
C GLY A 107 22.66 16.05 -0.58
N VAL A 108 22.88 17.37 -0.63
CA VAL A 108 23.82 18.13 0.23
C VAL A 108 23.15 19.36 0.83
N THR A 109 22.43 20.13 0.03
CA THR A 109 21.65 21.28 0.46
C THR A 109 20.46 20.81 1.28
N ASP A 110 20.24 21.43 2.44
CA ASP A 110 19.10 21.12 3.31
C ASP A 110 17.79 21.64 2.69
N ASP A 111 16.96 20.70 2.22
CA ASP A 111 15.70 20.97 1.54
C ASP A 111 14.51 21.06 2.51
N THR A 112 14.74 20.87 3.81
CA THR A 112 13.70 20.71 4.84
C THR A 112 12.66 21.82 4.80
N ILE A 113 13.08 23.09 4.78
CA ILE A 113 12.16 24.24 4.81
C ILE A 113 11.35 24.31 3.50
N ALA A 114 12.00 24.12 2.36
CA ALA A 114 11.33 24.13 1.05
C ALA A 114 10.27 23.01 0.97
N ILE A 115 10.61 21.82 1.45
CA ILE A 115 9.71 20.67 1.49
C ILE A 115 8.55 20.91 2.45
N GLN A 116 8.82 21.43 3.66
CA GLN A 116 7.74 21.75 4.62
C GLN A 116 6.80 22.81 4.05
N ASN A 117 7.32 23.83 3.35
CA ASN A 117 6.48 24.85 2.71
C ASN A 117 5.63 24.26 1.58
N ALA A 118 6.19 23.35 0.77
CA ALA A 118 5.43 22.63 -0.25
C ALA A 118 4.29 21.81 0.38
N PHE A 119 4.57 21.12 1.50
CA PHE A 119 3.54 20.39 2.23
C PHE A 119 2.49 21.32 2.84
N ASN A 120 2.86 22.45 3.43
CA ASN A 120 1.91 23.42 3.98
C ASN A 120 0.92 23.94 2.93
N ALA A 121 1.32 24.02 1.65
CA ALA A 121 0.47 24.44 0.55
C ALA A 121 -0.39 23.31 -0.07
N SER A 122 -0.24 22.06 0.40
CA SER A 122 -0.69 20.85 -0.31
C SER A 122 -1.92 20.15 0.26
N GLU A 123 -2.65 20.76 1.20
CA GLU A 123 -3.88 20.16 1.71
C GLU A 123 -4.85 19.85 0.54
N GLY A 124 -5.27 18.58 0.43
CA GLY A 124 -6.12 18.10 -0.66
C GLY A 124 -5.44 17.94 -2.03
N LYS A 125 -4.12 18.16 -2.13
CA LYS A 125 -3.36 18.14 -3.39
C LYS A 125 -2.26 17.08 -3.38
N GLN A 126 -1.62 16.89 -4.54
CA GLN A 126 -0.44 16.05 -4.67
C GLN A 126 0.85 16.87 -4.54
N VAL A 127 1.81 16.37 -3.76
CA VAL A 127 3.21 16.84 -3.74
C VAL A 127 4.09 15.90 -4.56
N ASP A 128 4.86 16.47 -5.47
CA ASP A 128 5.78 15.75 -6.36
C ASP A 128 7.23 16.10 -6.04
N ILE A 129 8.03 15.06 -5.81
CA ILE A 129 9.48 15.15 -5.69
C ILE A 129 10.05 14.58 -6.99
N PRO A 130 10.78 15.34 -7.82
CA PRO A 130 11.31 14.86 -9.10
C PRO A 130 12.28 13.67 -8.95
N SER A 131 12.42 12.86 -10.01
CA SER A 131 13.26 11.64 -9.98
C SER A 131 14.75 11.92 -9.79
N ASN A 132 15.20 13.09 -10.20
CA ASN A 132 16.58 13.54 -10.06
C ASN A 132 16.86 14.24 -8.72
N TYR A 133 15.89 14.32 -7.81
CA TYR A 133 16.05 14.99 -6.52
C TYR A 133 16.46 14.00 -5.44
N ASN A 134 17.62 14.22 -4.84
CA ASN A 134 18.02 13.63 -3.58
C ASN A 134 17.82 14.68 -2.49
N CYS A 135 16.65 14.73 -1.89
CA CYS A 135 16.31 15.76 -0.92
C CYS A 135 16.98 15.48 0.43
N LEU A 136 17.82 16.39 0.93
CA LEU A 136 18.31 16.29 2.30
C LEU A 136 17.25 16.84 3.26
N VAL A 137 16.88 16.05 4.27
CA VAL A 137 15.90 16.44 5.29
C VAL A 137 16.57 16.28 6.66
N SER A 138 16.70 17.40 7.37
CA SER A 138 17.39 17.51 8.65
C SER A 138 16.45 17.71 9.84
N GLN A 139 15.15 17.89 9.61
CA GLN A 139 14.10 17.97 10.64
C GLN A 139 12.85 17.19 10.23
N PRO A 140 11.99 16.80 11.19
CA PRO A 140 10.70 16.17 10.88
C PRO A 140 9.80 17.04 9.99
N ILE A 141 9.08 16.41 9.08
CA ILE A 141 8.10 17.01 8.17
C ILE A 141 6.68 16.64 8.62
N THR A 142 5.84 17.65 8.77
CA THR A 142 4.41 17.47 9.07
C THR A 142 3.61 17.44 7.77
N LEU A 143 2.81 16.38 7.59
CA LEU A 143 1.96 16.18 6.42
C LEU A 143 0.57 16.78 6.69
N PRO A 144 -0.01 17.55 5.74
CA PRO A 144 -1.36 18.06 5.90
C PRO A 144 -2.40 16.98 5.61
N ASN A 145 -3.67 17.30 5.86
CA ASN A 145 -4.77 16.39 5.56
C ASN A 145 -4.95 16.18 4.04
N ASN A 146 -5.49 15.03 3.66
CA ASN A 146 -5.85 14.68 2.29
C ASN A 146 -4.71 14.72 1.26
N VAL A 147 -3.45 14.73 1.69
CA VAL A 147 -2.29 14.85 0.78
C VAL A 147 -1.97 13.55 0.07
N ILE A 148 -1.52 13.68 -1.18
CA ILE A 148 -0.92 12.61 -1.97
C ILE A 148 0.57 12.93 -2.15
N ILE A 149 1.45 12.00 -1.83
CA ILE A 149 2.90 12.15 -1.96
C ILE A 149 3.40 11.24 -3.07
N ASN A 150 3.97 11.83 -4.11
CA ASN A 150 4.64 11.09 -5.18
C ASN A 150 6.14 11.41 -5.17
N CYS A 151 6.89 10.72 -4.32
CA CYS A 151 8.32 10.94 -4.26
C CYS A 151 9.03 10.15 -5.35
N LYS A 152 9.41 10.81 -6.46
CA LYS A 152 10.22 10.18 -7.51
C LYS A 152 11.69 10.08 -7.21
N GLY A 153 12.19 11.00 -6.42
CA GLY A 153 13.57 11.04 -5.96
C GLY A 153 13.76 10.23 -4.69
N GLU A 154 14.54 10.78 -3.77
CA GLU A 154 14.85 10.18 -2.48
C GLU A 154 14.84 11.24 -1.37
N PHE A 155 14.39 10.88 -0.17
CA PHE A 155 14.63 11.64 1.05
C PHE A 155 15.82 11.05 1.81
N LYS A 156 16.84 11.87 2.09
CA LYS A 156 17.98 11.52 2.95
C LYS A 156 17.81 12.18 4.31
N CYS A 157 17.56 11.36 5.32
CA CYS A 157 17.16 11.79 6.64
C CYS A 157 18.35 11.76 7.62
N THR A 158 18.83 12.94 8.06
CA THR A 158 20.17 13.10 8.68
C THR A 158 20.25 13.43 10.18
N GLY A 159 19.12 13.61 10.88
CA GLY A 159 19.04 14.03 12.29
C GLY A 159 18.33 13.02 13.20
N ASP A 160 18.64 12.99 14.49
CA ASP A 160 18.16 11.92 15.38
C ASP A 160 16.79 12.28 15.98
N PHE A 161 15.71 11.84 15.32
CA PHE A 161 14.32 12.16 15.69
C PHE A 161 13.46 10.92 15.90
N ASP A 162 12.33 11.09 16.59
CA ASP A 162 11.38 10.00 16.78
C ASP A 162 10.67 9.62 15.48
N TYR A 163 10.47 10.56 14.57
CA TYR A 163 9.86 10.32 13.27
C TYR A 163 10.28 11.38 12.24
N TRP A 164 10.19 11.03 10.96
CA TRP A 164 10.57 11.89 9.84
C TRP A 164 9.38 12.49 9.10
N PHE A 165 8.35 11.70 8.83
CA PHE A 165 7.10 12.17 8.24
C PHE A 165 5.96 11.84 9.20
N SER A 166 5.21 12.86 9.62
CA SER A 166 4.12 12.67 10.59
C SER A 166 2.80 13.29 10.17
N ALA A 167 1.72 12.58 10.45
CA ALA A 167 0.35 13.09 10.41
C ALA A 167 -0.42 12.63 11.66
N ASN A 168 -1.32 13.47 12.18
CA ASN A 168 -2.14 13.16 13.35
C ASN A 168 -3.61 13.48 13.07
N ASN A 169 -4.48 12.48 13.22
CA ASN A 169 -5.91 12.49 12.88
C ASN A 169 -6.24 12.88 11.41
N PRO A 170 -5.49 12.44 10.38
CA PRO A 170 -5.85 12.77 9.00
C PRO A 170 -7.07 11.96 8.53
N ASN A 171 -7.87 12.56 7.65
CA ASN A 171 -8.88 11.82 6.89
C ASN A 171 -8.21 10.90 5.88
N ARG A 172 -7.20 11.39 5.15
CA ARG A 172 -6.54 10.62 4.10
C ARG A 172 -5.09 11.03 3.93
N ILE A 173 -4.17 10.06 3.93
CA ILE A 173 -2.77 10.23 3.53
C ILE A 173 -2.43 9.13 2.52
N VAL A 174 -1.86 9.50 1.37
CA VAL A 174 -1.44 8.52 0.36
C VAL A 174 -0.01 8.79 -0.07
N PHE A 175 0.85 7.80 0.05
CA PHE A 175 2.14 7.78 -0.64
C PHE A 175 1.98 6.93 -1.90
N GLU A 176 1.88 7.57 -3.07
CA GLU A 176 2.00 6.87 -4.36
C GLU A 176 3.36 6.19 -4.45
N ARG A 177 4.38 6.88 -3.94
CA ARG A 177 5.73 6.34 -3.77
C ARG A 177 6.53 7.10 -2.73
N ILE A 178 7.40 6.38 -2.04
CA ILE A 178 8.47 6.94 -1.23
C ILE A 178 9.77 6.16 -1.38
N LYS A 179 10.88 6.88 -1.54
CA LYS A 179 12.22 6.36 -1.25
C LYS A 179 12.83 7.18 -0.14
N ALA A 180 13.26 6.55 0.94
CA ALA A 180 13.83 7.26 2.09
C ALA A 180 14.98 6.47 2.73
N THR A 181 16.07 7.17 3.05
CA THR A 181 17.26 6.61 3.68
C THR A 181 17.54 7.36 4.98
N VAL A 182 17.51 6.66 6.12
CA VAL A 182 17.99 7.21 7.39
C VAL A 182 19.50 7.06 7.42
N THR A 183 20.23 8.17 7.31
CA THR A 183 21.68 8.15 7.11
C THR A 183 22.46 8.06 8.42
N ILE A 184 21.82 8.31 9.56
CA ILE A 184 22.47 8.25 10.86
C ILE A 184 22.78 6.79 11.23
N PRO A 185 24.02 6.48 11.60
CA PRO A 185 24.39 5.14 12.08
C PRO A 185 23.51 4.71 13.25
N PHE A 186 23.07 3.44 13.25
CA PHE A 186 22.21 2.92 14.33
C PHE A 186 22.85 3.06 15.72
N SER A 187 24.17 2.87 15.83
CA SER A 187 24.93 3.03 17.07
C SER A 187 24.90 4.44 17.67
N SER A 188 24.50 5.45 16.90
CA SER A 188 24.45 6.85 17.33
C SER A 188 23.04 7.34 17.65
N ARG A 189 22.02 6.49 17.52
CA ARG A 189 20.62 6.89 17.71
C ARG A 189 20.22 6.86 19.19
N THR A 190 19.54 7.91 19.61
CA THR A 190 18.83 8.01 20.90
C THR A 190 17.32 8.05 20.70
N LYS A 191 16.84 8.21 19.45
CA LYS A 191 15.44 8.25 19.07
C LYS A 191 15.06 7.09 18.16
N TYR A 192 13.75 6.88 18.01
CA TYR A 192 13.22 5.74 17.27
C TYR A 192 13.47 5.82 15.75
N ASN A 193 13.67 7.00 15.17
CA ASN A 193 13.90 7.20 13.73
C ASN A 193 12.85 6.47 12.88
N ARG A 194 11.56 6.73 13.16
CA ARG A 194 10.46 6.19 12.36
C ARG A 194 10.37 6.95 11.05
N VAL A 195 10.35 6.29 9.90
CA VAL A 195 10.30 7.06 8.63
C VAL A 195 8.92 7.66 8.44
N ILE A 196 7.86 6.87 8.52
CA ILE A 196 6.49 7.38 8.46
C ILE A 196 5.76 7.05 9.76
N ARG A 197 5.12 8.06 10.36
CA ARG A 197 4.20 7.90 11.48
C ARG A 197 2.86 8.56 11.17
N CYS A 198 1.79 7.78 11.17
CA CYS A 198 0.44 8.27 10.94
C CYS A 198 -0.45 7.82 12.10
N ASP A 199 -0.84 8.77 12.94
CA ASP A 199 -1.65 8.52 14.14
C ASP A 199 -3.12 8.84 13.83
N ASN A 200 -4.03 7.92 14.18
CA ASN A 200 -5.48 7.95 13.97
C ASN A 200 -5.94 8.30 12.53
N PRO A 201 -5.37 7.72 11.45
CA PRO A 201 -5.87 7.98 10.10
C PRO A 201 -7.21 7.28 9.85
N LYS A 202 -8.15 7.93 9.15
CA LYS A 202 -9.28 7.20 8.55
C LYS A 202 -8.81 6.35 7.37
N TYR A 203 -7.97 6.92 6.52
CA TYR A 203 -7.36 6.21 5.39
C TYR A 203 -5.87 6.54 5.29
N PHE A 204 -5.03 5.52 5.32
CA PHE A 204 -3.59 5.65 5.11
C PHE A 204 -3.12 4.61 4.10
N GLU A 205 -2.49 5.06 3.03
CA GLU A 205 -2.00 4.18 1.98
C GLU A 205 -0.53 4.46 1.66
N VAL A 206 0.26 3.40 1.53
CA VAL A 206 1.63 3.44 1.01
C VAL A 206 1.72 2.45 -0.14
N LYS A 207 1.60 2.92 -1.37
CA LYS A 207 1.51 2.05 -2.55
C LYS A 207 2.86 1.44 -2.92
N VAL A 208 3.93 2.23 -2.90
CA VAL A 208 5.28 1.77 -3.20
C VAL A 208 6.25 2.42 -2.22
N ALA A 209 7.09 1.62 -1.57
CA ALA A 209 8.13 2.15 -0.69
C ALA A 209 9.45 1.41 -0.83
N GLU A 210 10.54 2.17 -0.86
CA GLU A 210 11.89 1.69 -0.55
C GLU A 210 12.42 2.48 0.65
N ILE A 211 12.52 1.84 1.80
CA ILE A 211 12.99 2.48 3.04
C ILE A 211 14.23 1.77 3.54
N ILE A 212 15.30 2.54 3.80
CA ILE A 212 16.62 2.03 4.15
C ILE A 212 17.04 2.57 5.51
N GLY A 213 17.48 1.68 6.40
CA GLY A 213 18.13 2.03 7.65
C GLY A 213 17.18 2.50 8.75
N ALA A 214 15.87 2.33 8.63
CA ALA A 214 14.92 2.78 9.66
C ALA A 214 14.99 1.90 10.92
N SER A 215 14.69 2.44 12.11
CA SER A 215 14.37 1.57 13.26
C SER A 215 12.88 1.22 13.31
N THR A 216 12.02 2.07 12.75
CA THR A 216 10.69 1.66 12.28
C THR A 216 10.42 2.25 10.91
N ALA A 217 10.07 1.46 9.89
CA ALA A 217 9.84 2.04 8.57
C ALA A 217 8.49 2.76 8.50
N ILE A 218 7.39 2.05 8.80
CA ILE A 218 6.03 2.59 8.69
C ILE A 218 5.26 2.29 9.97
N HIS A 219 4.65 3.32 10.55
CA HIS A 219 3.85 3.21 11.76
C HIS A 219 2.45 3.79 11.52
N SER A 220 1.43 2.93 11.50
CA SER A 220 0.01 3.29 11.46
C SER A 220 -0.64 3.01 12.79
N LEU A 221 -0.84 4.04 13.61
CA LEU A 221 -1.36 3.88 14.95
C LEU A 221 -2.84 4.23 14.96
N ASN A 222 -3.68 3.31 15.44
CA ASN A 222 -5.09 3.53 15.75
C ASN A 222 -5.95 4.02 14.57
N GLY A 223 -5.59 3.64 13.35
CA GLY A 223 -6.33 4.02 12.15
C GLY A 223 -7.52 3.10 11.82
N GLU A 224 -8.29 3.47 10.80
CA GLU A 224 -9.33 2.59 10.25
C GLU A 224 -8.78 1.71 9.13
N ASP A 225 -8.46 2.29 7.96
CA ASP A 225 -7.90 1.58 6.82
C ASP A 225 -6.42 1.89 6.61
N PHE A 226 -5.58 0.85 6.63
CA PHE A 226 -4.16 0.94 6.32
C PHE A 226 -3.79 0.00 5.17
N ILE A 227 -3.38 0.56 4.04
CA ILE A 227 -3.13 -0.19 2.81
C ILE A 227 -1.66 -0.03 2.41
N CYS A 228 -1.01 -1.15 2.13
CA CYS A 228 0.33 -1.21 1.59
C CYS A 228 0.33 -1.97 0.26
N GLY A 229 0.91 -1.38 -0.77
CA GLY A 229 1.17 -2.07 -2.03
C GLY A 229 2.47 -2.87 -1.95
N ASP A 230 3.45 -2.47 -2.76
CA ASP A 230 4.75 -3.14 -2.88
C ASP A 230 5.80 -2.42 -1.99
N ILE A 231 6.09 -3.01 -0.83
CA ILE A 231 6.96 -2.43 0.19
C ILE A 231 8.29 -3.19 0.26
N THR A 232 9.40 -2.45 0.12
CA THR A 232 10.77 -2.97 0.30
C THR A 232 11.47 -2.21 1.40
N LEU A 233 11.90 -2.94 2.43
CA LEU A 233 12.59 -2.41 3.60
C LEU A 233 13.98 -3.04 3.66
N LYS A 234 15.01 -2.21 3.79
CA LYS A 234 16.40 -2.67 3.92
C LYS A 234 17.00 -2.18 5.23
N ASN A 235 17.67 -3.07 5.94
CA ASN A 235 18.37 -2.75 7.19
C ASN A 235 17.42 -2.11 8.23
N VAL A 236 16.38 -2.85 8.61
CA VAL A 236 15.49 -2.50 9.71
C VAL A 236 16.25 -2.72 11.02
N TYR A 237 16.79 -1.62 11.57
CA TYR A 237 17.72 -1.68 12.68
C TYR A 237 17.04 -1.78 14.05
N GLY A 238 17.70 -2.51 14.95
CA GLY A 238 17.27 -2.76 16.32
C GLY A 238 16.58 -4.11 16.50
N LYS A 239 16.62 -4.61 17.73
CA LYS A 239 15.97 -5.86 18.17
C LYS A 239 15.21 -5.72 19.50
N GLU A 240 15.40 -4.60 20.18
CA GLU A 240 14.74 -4.26 21.45
C GLU A 240 13.34 -3.69 21.23
N ALA A 241 12.56 -3.58 22.31
CA ALA A 241 11.17 -3.13 22.20
C ALA A 241 11.14 -1.69 21.67
N GLN A 242 10.14 -1.38 20.84
CA GLN A 242 10.00 -0.09 20.16
C GLN A 242 11.02 0.20 19.04
N TYR A 243 11.97 -0.71 18.79
CA TYR A 243 12.91 -0.69 17.67
C TYR A 243 12.77 -1.95 16.80
N GLY A 244 13.35 -1.91 15.60
CA GLY A 244 13.42 -3.08 14.71
C GLY A 244 12.11 -3.46 14.03
N TYR A 245 11.20 -2.50 13.82
CA TYR A 245 9.91 -2.78 13.18
C TYR A 245 9.93 -2.42 11.70
N GLY A 246 9.55 -3.34 10.82
CA GLY A 246 9.29 -2.97 9.43
C GLY A 246 8.03 -2.10 9.39
N ILE A 247 6.89 -2.75 9.59
CA ILE A 247 5.58 -2.13 9.73
C ILE A 247 5.07 -2.33 11.16
N ASN A 248 4.60 -1.25 11.80
CA ASN A 248 3.86 -1.31 13.06
C ASN A 248 2.44 -0.82 12.79
N THR A 249 1.44 -1.64 13.06
CA THR A 249 0.03 -1.30 12.83
C THR A 249 -0.84 -1.64 14.03
N SER A 250 -1.74 -0.72 14.37
CA SER A 250 -2.94 -0.98 15.18
C SER A 250 -4.22 -0.51 14.49
N ALA A 251 -4.18 -0.41 13.16
CA ALA A 251 -5.34 -0.05 12.35
C ALA A 251 -6.39 -1.17 12.35
N LYS A 252 -7.67 -0.81 12.25
CA LYS A 252 -8.79 -1.78 12.21
C LYS A 252 -8.62 -2.79 11.07
N ARG A 253 -8.32 -2.29 9.87
CA ARG A 253 -8.16 -3.09 8.66
C ARG A 253 -6.83 -2.78 8.02
N THR A 254 -5.96 -3.78 7.93
CA THR A 254 -4.67 -3.66 7.24
C THR A 254 -4.64 -4.60 6.03
N THR A 255 -4.20 -4.10 4.88
CA THR A 255 -3.95 -4.92 3.68
C THR A 255 -2.55 -4.65 3.17
N ILE A 256 -1.76 -5.69 2.94
CA ILE A 256 -0.40 -5.61 2.44
C ILE A 256 -0.29 -6.54 1.24
N LYS A 257 -0.08 -5.98 0.05
CA LYS A 257 0.09 -6.80 -1.16
C LYS A 257 1.42 -7.54 -1.12
N THR A 258 2.53 -6.85 -0.88
CA THR A 258 3.87 -7.44 -0.85
C THR A 258 4.77 -6.71 0.15
N LEU A 259 5.40 -7.46 1.05
CA LEU A 259 6.37 -6.95 2.01
C LEU A 259 7.69 -7.71 1.91
N ASN A 260 8.73 -7.03 1.44
CA ASN A 260 10.10 -7.54 1.38
C ASN A 260 10.94 -6.83 2.44
N VAL A 261 11.50 -7.58 3.40
CA VAL A 261 12.37 -7.04 4.45
C VAL A 261 13.70 -7.76 4.44
N ILE A 262 14.79 -7.03 4.21
CA ILE A 262 16.12 -7.61 4.03
C ILE A 262 17.12 -6.84 4.87
N ASN A 263 17.75 -7.51 5.84
CA ASN A 263 18.91 -6.95 6.53
C ASN A 263 20.20 -7.59 6.00
N ASP A 264 21.29 -6.84 6.11
CA ASP A 264 22.62 -7.32 5.72
C ASP A 264 23.11 -8.45 6.66
N ASP A 265 22.72 -8.43 7.93
CA ASP A 265 23.05 -9.43 8.95
C ASP A 265 21.87 -9.80 9.85
N THR A 266 22.07 -10.78 10.74
CA THR A 266 21.07 -11.35 11.66
C THR A 266 21.04 -10.69 13.04
N THR A 267 21.77 -9.60 13.26
CA THR A 267 21.86 -8.92 14.56
C THR A 267 20.73 -7.92 14.78
N HIS A 268 19.97 -7.63 13.71
CA HIS A 268 18.89 -6.66 13.67
C HIS A 268 17.57 -7.27 13.18
N GLY A 269 16.50 -6.49 13.27
CA GLY A 269 15.17 -6.90 12.89
C GLY A 269 14.44 -7.58 14.06
N ARG A 270 13.48 -6.85 14.62
CA ARG A 270 12.58 -7.40 15.64
C ARG A 270 11.35 -8.03 14.97
N HIS A 271 10.53 -7.21 14.32
CA HIS A 271 9.34 -7.69 13.61
C HIS A 271 9.27 -7.03 12.24
N ALA A 272 9.19 -7.83 11.18
CA ALA A 272 8.89 -7.30 9.84
C ALA A 272 7.50 -6.64 9.84
N ILE A 273 6.55 -7.23 10.58
CA ILE A 273 5.29 -6.61 10.93
C ILE A 273 4.93 -6.88 12.40
N TYR A 274 4.58 -5.81 13.11
CA TYR A 274 4.05 -5.82 14.46
C TYR A 274 2.59 -5.39 14.44
N ILE A 275 1.68 -6.33 14.72
CA ILE A 275 0.23 -6.11 14.78
C ILE A 275 -0.14 -5.97 16.25
N ASN A 276 -0.76 -4.86 16.63
CA ASN A 276 -1.09 -4.63 18.03
C ASN A 276 -2.33 -3.78 18.27
N GLY A 277 -2.71 -3.67 19.55
CA GLY A 277 -3.79 -2.79 20.01
C GLY A 277 -5.15 -3.49 20.09
N SER A 278 -6.11 -2.86 20.74
CA SER A 278 -7.40 -3.47 21.02
C SER A 278 -8.40 -3.41 19.85
N GLN A 279 -8.12 -2.61 18.82
CA GLN A 279 -9.10 -2.30 17.78
C GLN A 279 -8.90 -3.01 16.43
N TRP A 280 -7.77 -3.69 16.22
CA TRP A 280 -7.53 -4.34 14.93
C TRP A 280 -8.52 -5.51 14.74
N GLU A 281 -9.07 -5.62 13.53
CA GLU A 281 -10.10 -6.59 13.17
C GLU A 281 -9.57 -7.57 12.13
N ASN A 282 -8.91 -7.08 11.08
CA ASN A 282 -8.36 -7.91 10.03
C ASN A 282 -7.02 -7.39 9.50
N VAL A 283 -6.07 -8.30 9.34
CA VAL A 283 -4.80 -8.06 8.65
C VAL A 283 -4.65 -9.09 7.54
N ASP A 284 -4.54 -8.63 6.30
CA ASP A 284 -4.31 -9.46 5.12
C ASP A 284 -2.93 -9.15 4.52
N ILE A 285 -2.11 -10.17 4.33
CA ILE A 285 -0.77 -10.08 3.76
C ILE A 285 -0.67 -11.05 2.58
N GLY A 286 -0.66 -10.54 1.35
CA GLY A 286 -0.58 -11.37 0.15
C GLY A 286 0.73 -12.15 0.06
N TYR A 287 1.86 -11.44 0.19
CA TYR A 287 3.20 -12.03 0.17
C TYR A 287 4.12 -11.34 1.16
N ILE A 288 4.89 -12.12 1.93
CA ILE A 288 5.93 -11.62 2.81
C ILE A 288 7.23 -12.41 2.62
N TYR A 289 8.33 -11.69 2.38
CA TYR A 289 9.69 -12.23 2.35
C TYR A 289 10.53 -11.52 3.39
N VAL A 290 11.16 -12.28 4.29
CA VAL A 290 12.06 -11.73 5.31
C VAL A 290 13.37 -12.48 5.30
N LYS A 291 14.47 -11.72 5.21
CA LYS A 291 15.83 -12.27 5.23
C LYS A 291 16.66 -11.61 6.33
N ASN A 292 17.41 -12.46 7.05
CA ASN A 292 18.35 -12.08 8.10
C ASN A 292 17.66 -11.27 9.21
N PHE A 293 16.87 -11.94 10.04
CA PHE A 293 16.09 -11.29 11.09
C PHE A 293 16.38 -11.92 12.46
N ASN A 294 16.70 -11.08 13.44
CA ASN A 294 17.05 -11.55 14.78
C ASN A 294 15.85 -12.19 15.50
N LYS A 295 14.70 -11.51 15.54
CA LYS A 295 13.48 -12.00 16.19
C LYS A 295 12.43 -12.45 15.16
N ASN A 296 11.21 -12.68 15.62
CA ASN A 296 10.12 -13.21 14.80
C ASN A 296 9.57 -12.17 13.79
N PRO A 297 9.55 -12.49 12.48
CA PRO A 297 8.99 -11.64 11.43
C PRO A 297 7.58 -11.11 11.67
N ILE A 298 6.63 -11.95 12.08
CA ILE A 298 5.24 -11.56 12.33
C ILE A 298 4.94 -11.76 13.80
N ASN A 299 4.53 -10.68 14.46
CA ASN A 299 4.13 -10.70 15.85
C ASN A 299 2.77 -10.05 16.04
N ILE A 300 1.93 -10.69 16.86
CA ILE A 300 0.65 -10.16 17.32
C ILE A 300 0.74 -9.97 18.83
N ALA A 301 0.33 -8.81 19.35
CA ALA A 301 0.33 -8.54 20.79
C ALA A 301 -0.75 -7.51 21.18
N ASN A 302 -1.16 -7.54 22.45
CA ASN A 302 -2.10 -6.57 23.02
C ASN A 302 -3.47 -6.50 22.32
N THR A 303 -3.95 -7.61 21.79
CA THR A 303 -5.28 -7.75 21.19
C THR A 303 -6.33 -7.78 22.30
N ASP A 304 -7.50 -7.20 22.05
CA ASP A 304 -8.62 -7.27 23.00
C ASP A 304 -9.08 -8.72 23.14
N ILE A 305 -9.29 -9.19 24.37
CA ILE A 305 -9.74 -10.55 24.67
C ILE A 305 -11.09 -10.88 24.00
N ASN A 306 -11.91 -9.88 23.73
CA ASN A 306 -13.21 -10.01 23.09
C ASN A 306 -13.16 -9.79 21.57
N ALA A 307 -12.02 -9.37 21.01
CA ALA A 307 -11.89 -9.17 19.58
C ALA A 307 -11.96 -10.51 18.83
N LYS A 308 -12.69 -10.50 17.71
CA LYS A 308 -12.72 -11.61 16.75
C LYS A 308 -11.79 -11.29 15.58
N ALA A 309 -10.52 -11.08 15.90
CA ALA A 309 -9.55 -10.59 14.94
C ALA A 309 -9.00 -11.72 14.05
N SER A 310 -8.60 -11.39 12.82
CA SER A 310 -8.01 -12.36 11.88
C SER A 310 -6.74 -11.86 11.20
N LEU A 311 -5.77 -12.76 11.10
CA LEU A 311 -4.59 -12.62 10.26
C LEU A 311 -4.67 -13.62 9.11
N HIS A 312 -4.59 -13.14 7.89
CA HIS A 312 -4.36 -13.94 6.70
C HIS A 312 -2.98 -13.63 6.11
N VAL A 313 -2.24 -14.67 5.74
CA VAL A 313 -0.96 -14.59 5.06
C VAL A 313 -0.99 -15.53 3.87
N GLY A 314 -0.94 -15.01 2.65
CA GLY A 314 -0.89 -15.85 1.44
C GLY A 314 0.39 -16.67 1.40
N THR A 315 1.51 -16.07 1.06
CA THR A 315 2.82 -16.76 1.06
C THR A 315 3.80 -16.08 1.99
N ALA A 316 4.40 -16.87 2.91
CA ALA A 316 5.46 -16.44 3.80
C ALA A 316 6.78 -17.15 3.47
N VAL A 317 7.84 -16.38 3.24
CA VAL A 317 9.20 -16.90 3.01
C VAL A 317 10.16 -16.26 4.01
N PHE A 318 10.74 -17.06 4.88
CA PHE A 318 11.66 -16.59 5.91
C PHE A 318 13.01 -17.28 5.84
N ILE A 319 14.06 -16.49 5.60
CA ILE A 319 15.43 -16.95 5.40
C ILE A 319 16.31 -16.38 6.51
N ASN A 320 16.97 -17.22 7.30
CA ASN A 320 17.78 -16.80 8.45
C ASN A 320 17.02 -15.84 9.38
N ALA A 321 15.78 -16.19 9.71
CA ALA A 321 14.90 -15.39 10.55
C ALA A 321 14.65 -16.05 11.90
N ASN A 322 14.15 -15.28 12.86
CA ASN A 322 13.89 -15.78 14.22
C ASN A 322 15.12 -16.51 14.79
N ILE A 323 16.29 -15.88 14.64
CA ILE A 323 17.59 -16.44 15.03
C ILE A 323 17.74 -16.52 16.55
N GLU A 324 17.26 -15.50 17.27
CA GLU A 324 17.24 -15.42 18.73
C GLU A 324 15.78 -15.29 19.23
N PRO A 325 14.92 -16.32 19.11
CA PRO A 325 13.55 -16.23 19.59
C PRO A 325 13.50 -15.85 21.09
N THR A 326 12.39 -15.27 21.55
CA THR A 326 12.27 -14.87 22.97
C THR A 326 12.12 -16.09 23.88
N VAL A 327 11.34 -17.08 23.44
CA VAL A 327 11.17 -18.39 24.10
C VAL A 327 11.12 -19.49 23.04
N ASP A 328 11.19 -20.74 23.49
CA ASP A 328 11.16 -21.98 22.69
C ASP A 328 9.91 -22.19 21.80
N SER A 329 8.93 -21.30 21.93
CA SER A 329 7.60 -21.36 21.34
C SER A 329 7.25 -20.09 20.54
N THR A 330 8.16 -19.11 20.49
CA THR A 330 8.02 -17.92 19.66
C THR A 330 8.32 -18.29 18.20
N GLY A 331 7.27 -18.32 17.38
CA GLY A 331 7.35 -18.64 15.96
C GLY A 331 7.76 -17.46 15.10
N CYS A 332 8.30 -17.72 13.90
CA CYS A 332 8.44 -16.68 12.87
C CYS A 332 7.09 -15.98 12.62
N ILE A 333 6.00 -16.76 12.68
CA ILE A 333 4.64 -16.27 12.90
C ILE A 333 4.23 -16.69 14.30
N HIS A 334 4.05 -15.72 15.19
CA HIS A 334 3.67 -15.96 16.57
C HIS A 334 2.22 -15.59 16.82
N GLY A 335 1.38 -16.61 17.04
CA GLY A 335 -0.04 -16.51 17.38
C GLY A 335 -0.28 -16.71 18.87
N ALA A 336 0.37 -15.96 19.74
CA ALA A 336 0.06 -15.95 21.16
C ALA A 336 -0.12 -14.50 21.59
N ASP A 337 -1.38 -14.08 21.69
CA ASP A 337 -1.66 -12.81 22.34
C ASP A 337 -1.58 -12.99 23.86
N GLU A 338 -0.80 -12.14 24.51
CA GLU A 338 -0.59 -12.16 25.96
C GLU A 338 -1.91 -11.96 26.75
N ASN A 339 -2.94 -11.37 26.13
CA ASN A 339 -4.25 -11.14 26.75
C ASN A 339 -5.23 -12.31 26.57
N GLY A 340 -4.85 -13.38 25.86
CA GLY A 340 -5.72 -14.55 25.63
C GLY A 340 -6.81 -14.34 24.58
N ALA A 341 -6.68 -13.34 23.71
CA ALA A 341 -7.61 -13.10 22.60
C ALA A 341 -7.74 -14.31 21.66
N ASN A 342 -8.95 -14.52 21.13
CA ASN A 342 -9.21 -15.59 20.17
C ASN A 342 -9.01 -15.07 18.73
N ILE A 343 -7.82 -15.32 18.18
CA ILE A 343 -7.41 -14.83 16.87
C ILE A 343 -7.43 -15.96 15.86
N ARG A 344 -8.06 -15.73 14.69
CA ARG A 344 -7.93 -16.65 13.56
C ARG A 344 -6.66 -16.33 12.77
N ILE A 345 -5.83 -17.33 12.53
CA ILE A 345 -4.60 -17.18 11.75
C ILE A 345 -4.67 -18.17 10.60
N THR A 346 -4.59 -17.68 9.37
CA THR A 346 -4.54 -18.51 8.16
C THR A 346 -3.27 -18.18 7.38
N ILE A 347 -2.49 -19.19 7.05
CA ILE A 347 -1.27 -19.08 6.25
C ILE A 347 -1.43 -20.04 5.06
N ASP A 348 -1.47 -19.58 3.81
CA ASP A 348 -1.70 -20.51 2.69
C ASP A 348 -0.45 -21.35 2.39
N ASN A 349 0.73 -20.70 2.35
CA ASN A 349 2.00 -21.37 2.09
C ASN A 349 3.13 -20.74 2.90
N MET A 350 4.05 -21.58 3.37
CA MET A 350 5.20 -21.15 4.15
C MET A 350 6.48 -21.89 3.73
N HIS A 351 7.55 -21.13 3.50
CA HIS A 351 8.90 -21.65 3.34
C HIS A 351 9.81 -21.03 4.40
N VAL A 352 10.51 -21.89 5.13
CA VAL A 352 11.55 -21.47 6.07
C VAL A 352 12.88 -22.12 5.72
N ASN A 353 13.96 -21.33 5.77
CA ASN A 353 15.31 -21.79 5.54
C ASN A 353 16.25 -21.13 6.55
N GLY A 354 17.01 -21.92 7.31
CA GLY A 354 18.01 -21.35 8.23
C GLY A 354 17.43 -20.68 9.49
N ILE A 355 16.18 -20.95 9.88
CA ILE A 355 15.55 -20.32 11.05
C ILE A 355 16.09 -20.89 12.38
N GLY A 356 16.30 -20.04 13.39
CA GLY A 356 16.82 -20.46 14.70
C GLY A 356 15.75 -20.91 15.70
N GLY A 357 14.48 -20.56 15.46
CA GLY A 357 13.35 -20.84 16.33
C GLY A 357 12.17 -21.45 15.59
N VAL A 358 11.02 -21.55 16.27
CA VAL A 358 9.78 -22.10 15.71
C VAL A 358 9.41 -21.39 14.39
N ALA A 359 8.89 -22.11 13.39
CA ALA A 359 8.33 -21.49 12.18
C ALA A 359 6.97 -20.87 12.50
N VAL A 360 6.10 -21.65 13.13
CA VAL A 360 4.75 -21.24 13.53
C VAL A 360 4.45 -21.68 14.96
N GLY A 361 4.19 -20.71 15.84
CA GLY A 361 3.92 -20.96 17.25
C GLY A 361 2.61 -20.33 17.69
N SER A 362 1.68 -21.11 18.24
CA SER A 362 0.42 -20.63 18.84
C SER A 362 0.31 -21.14 20.27
N GLN A 363 0.23 -20.22 21.25
CA GLN A 363 -0.04 -20.54 22.66
C GLN A 363 -1.41 -20.06 23.15
N GLY A 364 -2.18 -19.33 22.34
CA GLY A 364 -3.52 -18.88 22.69
C GLY A 364 -4.62 -19.89 22.34
N VAL A 365 -5.84 -19.66 22.83
CA VAL A 365 -7.06 -20.47 22.56
C VAL A 365 -7.60 -20.26 21.13
N ASN A 366 -6.73 -19.88 20.19
CA ASN A 366 -7.06 -19.54 18.80
C ASN A 366 -7.89 -20.64 18.13
N ASP A 367 -9.19 -20.40 17.95
CA ASP A 367 -10.08 -21.33 17.26
C ASP A 367 -10.01 -21.07 15.76
N GLY A 368 -9.54 -22.07 14.99
CA GLY A 368 -9.37 -21.93 13.55
C GLY A 368 -7.98 -21.45 13.11
N PHE A 369 -6.91 -21.84 13.81
CA PHE A 369 -5.54 -21.71 13.31
C PHE A 369 -5.32 -22.65 12.11
N ARG A 370 -4.89 -22.11 10.96
CA ARG A 370 -4.64 -22.87 9.73
C ARG A 370 -3.29 -22.48 9.15
N ILE A 371 -2.47 -23.48 8.88
CA ILE A 371 -1.32 -23.36 7.99
C ILE A 371 -1.52 -24.37 6.86
N GLY A 372 -1.35 -23.95 5.62
CA GLY A 372 -1.31 -24.83 4.46
C GLY A 372 0.04 -25.53 4.39
N ASN A 373 0.69 -25.48 3.23
CA ASN A 373 1.93 -26.24 3.05
C ASN A 373 3.13 -25.52 3.69
N LEU A 374 3.90 -26.25 4.48
CA LEU A 374 5.15 -25.79 5.09
C LEU A 374 6.33 -26.60 4.52
N TYR A 375 7.27 -25.89 3.91
CA TYR A 375 8.57 -26.44 3.51
C TYR A 375 9.68 -25.85 4.39
N ALA A 376 10.50 -26.70 5.00
CA ALA A 376 11.57 -26.33 5.91
C ALA A 376 12.88 -27.04 5.55
N GLU A 377 13.97 -26.27 5.49
CA GLU A 377 15.29 -26.78 5.11
C GLU A 377 16.43 -26.02 5.81
N ASN A 378 17.61 -26.63 5.83
CA ASN A 378 18.84 -26.04 6.37
C ASN A 378 18.69 -25.49 7.80
N LEU A 379 17.93 -26.18 8.65
CA LEU A 379 17.65 -25.71 10.01
C LEU A 379 18.93 -25.81 10.87
N PRO A 380 19.48 -24.69 11.39
CA PRO A 380 20.58 -24.71 12.36
C PRO A 380 20.10 -25.30 13.69
N PRO A 381 21.02 -25.70 14.60
CA PRO A 381 20.66 -26.05 15.96
C PRO A 381 19.68 -25.05 16.54
N ALA A 382 18.51 -25.52 16.97
CA ALA A 382 17.50 -24.64 17.53
C ALA A 382 18.09 -23.84 18.70
N ALA A 383 17.73 -22.56 18.78
CA ALA A 383 18.24 -21.63 19.79
C ALA A 383 17.87 -22.07 21.22
N PHE A 384 16.76 -22.79 21.38
CA PHE A 384 16.37 -23.46 22.61
C PHE A 384 16.29 -24.97 22.40
N THR A 385 16.62 -25.72 23.45
CA THR A 385 16.29 -27.15 23.48
C THR A 385 14.78 -27.33 23.48
N ASN A 386 14.31 -28.49 23.00
CA ASN A 386 12.89 -28.83 22.91
C ASN A 386 12.04 -27.96 21.94
N THR A 387 12.68 -27.19 21.06
CA THR A 387 11.98 -26.37 20.04
C THR A 387 11.30 -27.26 19.00
N SER A 388 10.07 -26.93 18.61
CA SER A 388 9.33 -27.63 17.55
C SER A 388 9.12 -26.73 16.34
N LEU A 389 9.21 -27.26 15.12
CA LEU A 389 9.04 -26.44 13.91
C LEU A 389 7.64 -25.82 13.83
N VAL A 390 6.62 -26.63 14.08
CA VAL A 390 5.23 -26.20 14.28
C VAL A 390 4.83 -26.52 15.71
N TYR A 391 4.42 -25.51 16.47
CA TYR A 391 4.00 -25.64 17.85
C TYR A 391 2.60 -25.05 18.04
N LEU A 392 1.59 -25.91 18.23
CA LEU A 392 0.22 -25.49 18.47
C LEU A 392 -0.27 -26.01 19.81
N ARG A 393 -0.74 -25.08 20.65
CA ARG A 393 -1.30 -25.38 21.97
C ARG A 393 -2.68 -24.73 22.14
N TYR A 394 -3.55 -25.40 22.91
CA TYR A 394 -4.89 -24.96 23.29
C TYR A 394 -5.86 -24.72 22.11
N GLY A 395 -7.14 -24.50 22.43
CA GLY A 395 -8.19 -24.23 21.45
C GLY A 395 -8.63 -25.44 20.60
N SER A 396 -9.44 -25.15 19.59
CA SER A 396 -10.01 -26.15 18.67
C SER A 396 -9.71 -25.84 17.21
N ASN A 397 -10.07 -26.79 16.32
CA ASN A 397 -10.12 -26.60 14.87
C ASN A 397 -8.79 -26.15 14.25
N LYS A 398 -7.68 -26.71 14.73
CA LYS A 398 -6.33 -26.48 14.21
C LYS A 398 -6.13 -27.26 12.92
N GLN A 399 -5.59 -26.65 11.88
CA GLN A 399 -5.26 -27.33 10.61
C GLN A 399 -3.81 -27.06 10.24
N VAL A 400 -3.09 -28.13 9.96
CA VAL A 400 -1.71 -28.11 9.45
C VAL A 400 -1.72 -28.88 8.14
N GLY A 401 -1.39 -28.21 7.04
CA GLY A 401 -1.26 -28.81 5.73
C GLY A 401 -0.02 -29.69 5.64
N LYS A 402 0.49 -29.89 4.42
CA LYS A 402 1.65 -30.75 4.24
C LYS A 402 2.88 -30.11 4.86
N VAL A 403 3.58 -30.85 5.72
CA VAL A 403 4.87 -30.44 6.29
C VAL A 403 5.99 -31.27 5.68
N VAL A 404 6.93 -30.61 5.03
CA VAL A 404 8.16 -31.23 4.52
C VAL A 404 9.34 -30.58 5.20
N CYS A 405 10.09 -31.36 5.96
CA CYS A 405 11.28 -30.89 6.66
C CYS A 405 12.49 -31.73 6.25
N THR A 406 13.57 -31.06 5.87
CA THR A 406 14.88 -31.68 5.64
C THR A 406 15.85 -31.24 6.74
N GLY A 407 16.45 -32.19 7.44
CA GLY A 407 17.50 -31.90 8.41
C GLY A 407 17.04 -31.24 9.73
N LEU A 408 16.01 -31.78 10.40
CA LEU A 408 15.80 -31.46 11.83
C LEU A 408 17.05 -31.94 12.60
N ASN A 409 17.89 -31.04 13.09
CA ASN A 409 19.04 -31.45 13.91
C ASN A 409 18.63 -31.81 15.35
N THR A 410 19.61 -32.21 16.17
CA THR A 410 19.41 -32.76 17.53
C THR A 410 18.75 -31.82 18.54
N ASN A 411 18.79 -30.50 18.36
CA ASN A 411 18.16 -29.56 19.30
C ASN A 411 16.66 -29.36 19.01
N TRP A 412 16.20 -29.78 17.82
CA TRP A 412 14.78 -29.79 17.48
C TRP A 412 14.10 -31.02 18.06
N LEU A 413 13.00 -30.79 18.76
CA LEU A 413 12.16 -31.83 19.33
C LEU A 413 11.37 -32.57 18.27
N THR A 414 10.62 -31.81 17.45
CA THR A 414 9.72 -32.39 16.46
C THR A 414 9.36 -31.42 15.33
N ALA A 415 8.95 -31.94 14.17
CA ALA A 415 8.40 -31.11 13.10
C ALA A 415 7.01 -30.57 13.48
N VAL A 416 6.12 -31.40 14.03
CA VAL A 416 4.76 -30.98 14.40
C VAL A 416 4.46 -31.37 15.84
N TYR A 417 4.25 -30.37 16.69
CA TYR A 417 3.80 -30.55 18.07
C TYR A 417 2.40 -29.97 18.26
N ILE A 418 1.43 -30.86 18.52
CA ILE A 418 0.09 -30.49 18.95
C ILE A 418 -0.11 -30.88 20.41
N ARG A 419 -0.53 -29.92 21.25
CA ARG A 419 -0.69 -30.13 22.69
C ARG A 419 -1.96 -29.47 23.23
N ASP A 420 -2.66 -30.18 24.10
CA ASP A 420 -3.85 -29.66 24.81
C ASP A 420 -4.89 -29.04 23.85
N SER A 421 -5.00 -29.55 22.61
CA SER A 421 -5.89 -29.01 21.55
C SER A 421 -6.91 -30.05 21.09
N THR A 422 -8.09 -29.57 20.66
CA THR A 422 -9.16 -30.45 20.15
C THR A 422 -9.41 -30.26 18.67
N ASN A 423 -9.87 -31.31 18.00
CA ASN A 423 -10.30 -31.29 16.60
C ASN A 423 -9.20 -30.79 15.64
N ALA A 424 -7.96 -31.21 15.88
CA ALA A 424 -6.82 -30.86 15.05
C ALA A 424 -6.69 -31.80 13.85
N ILE A 425 -6.26 -31.26 12.71
CA ILE A 425 -5.97 -32.01 11.48
C ILE A 425 -4.54 -31.68 11.06
N VAL A 426 -3.75 -32.71 10.83
CA VAL A 426 -2.45 -32.64 10.17
C VAL A 426 -2.59 -33.44 8.88
N ASP A 427 -2.22 -32.86 7.74
CA ASP A 427 -2.23 -33.55 6.45
C ASP A 427 -1.07 -34.54 6.38
N ASP A 428 -0.10 -34.37 5.48
CA ASP A 428 1.03 -35.28 5.36
C ASP A 428 2.29 -34.67 6.00
N VAL A 429 3.08 -35.50 6.68
CA VAL A 429 4.36 -35.10 7.27
C VAL A 429 5.48 -35.93 6.67
N THR A 430 6.49 -35.25 6.11
CA THR A 430 7.72 -35.85 5.60
C THR A 430 8.92 -35.25 6.31
N VAL A 431 9.70 -36.08 7.00
CA VAL A 431 10.91 -35.68 7.72
C VAL A 431 12.08 -36.54 7.27
N ASN A 432 13.04 -35.97 6.54
CA ASN A 432 14.19 -36.71 6.02
C ASN A 432 15.51 -36.12 6.55
N GLY A 433 16.52 -36.97 6.69
CA GLY A 433 17.88 -36.56 7.10
C GLY A 433 17.94 -35.94 8.50
N SER A 434 17.03 -36.35 9.39
CA SER A 434 16.85 -35.76 10.72
C SER A 434 17.66 -36.49 11.80
N LEU A 435 18.17 -35.71 12.76
CA LEU A 435 18.74 -36.15 14.05
C LEU A 435 17.85 -35.75 15.24
N GLY A 436 16.70 -35.11 15.01
CA GLY A 436 15.70 -34.79 16.02
C GLY A 436 14.97 -36.04 16.57
N SER A 437 14.06 -35.84 17.52
CA SER A 437 13.43 -36.96 18.24
C SER A 437 12.26 -37.60 17.49
N GLN A 438 11.22 -36.82 17.17
CA GLN A 438 10.01 -37.33 16.50
C GLN A 438 9.56 -36.48 15.30
N ALA A 439 8.93 -37.07 14.29
CA ALA A 439 8.30 -36.29 13.23
C ALA A 439 7.02 -35.59 13.71
N VAL A 440 6.17 -36.28 14.48
CA VAL A 440 4.96 -35.71 15.09
C VAL A 440 4.90 -36.06 16.58
N ARG A 441 4.62 -35.07 17.41
CA ARG A 441 4.38 -35.24 18.85
C ARG A 441 2.97 -34.75 19.22
N LEU A 442 2.22 -35.60 19.92
CA LEU A 442 0.85 -35.33 20.32
C LEU A 442 0.70 -35.49 21.84
N VAL A 443 0.14 -34.50 22.52
CA VAL A 443 -0.09 -34.53 23.97
C VAL A 443 -1.51 -34.06 24.30
N ASN A 444 -2.28 -34.88 25.04
CA ASN A 444 -3.63 -34.55 25.53
C ASN A 444 -4.56 -33.91 24.48
N SER A 445 -4.52 -34.40 23.24
CA SER A 445 -5.21 -33.76 22.11
C SER A 445 -6.14 -34.71 21.36
N THR A 446 -7.01 -34.18 20.50
CA THR A 446 -7.77 -34.99 19.53
C THR A 446 -7.35 -34.60 18.11
N VAL A 447 -6.65 -35.52 17.43
CA VAL A 447 -5.91 -35.22 16.19
C VAL A 447 -6.16 -36.26 15.11
N THR A 448 -6.40 -35.81 13.89
CA THR A 448 -6.35 -36.65 12.68
C THR A 448 -5.08 -36.34 11.91
N VAL A 449 -4.23 -37.34 11.65
CA VAL A 449 -2.95 -37.18 10.93
C VAL A 449 -3.01 -37.95 9.60
N GLY A 450 -2.52 -37.40 8.50
CA GLY A 450 -2.34 -38.11 7.23
C GLY A 450 -1.14 -39.07 7.27
N SER A 451 -0.45 -39.18 6.14
CA SER A 451 0.73 -40.04 6.03
C SER A 451 1.92 -39.42 6.74
N VAL A 452 2.68 -40.23 7.47
CA VAL A 452 3.94 -39.83 8.11
C VAL A 452 5.09 -40.66 7.56
N GLN A 453 5.93 -40.01 6.77
CA GLN A 453 7.20 -40.53 6.28
C GLN A 453 8.33 -39.87 7.07
N SER A 454 9.16 -40.67 7.72
CA SER A 454 10.20 -40.16 8.60
C SER A 454 11.33 -41.16 8.79
N ASP A 455 12.56 -40.64 8.81
CA ASP A 455 13.77 -41.40 9.19
C ASP A 455 13.93 -41.52 10.72
N ILE A 456 13.18 -40.71 11.49
CA ILE A 456 13.09 -40.74 12.96
C ILE A 456 11.72 -41.29 13.41
N GLU A 457 11.50 -41.44 14.73
CA GLU A 457 10.21 -41.90 15.27
C GLU A 457 9.04 -41.10 14.67
N LYS A 458 8.08 -41.80 14.05
CA LYS A 458 7.03 -41.17 13.26
C LYS A 458 6.08 -40.34 14.11
N VAL A 459 5.48 -40.96 15.13
CA VAL A 459 4.48 -40.31 15.99
C VAL A 459 4.68 -40.76 17.43
N LEU A 460 4.95 -39.80 18.32
CA LEU A 460 4.83 -40.00 19.76
C LEU A 460 3.47 -39.49 20.22
N ASN A 461 2.64 -40.40 20.73
CA ASN A 461 1.32 -40.08 21.27
C ASN A 461 1.29 -40.26 22.80
N SER A 462 1.13 -39.17 23.54
CA SER A 462 0.98 -39.17 25.00
C SER A 462 -0.40 -38.66 25.39
N GLY A 463 -1.35 -39.56 25.61
CA GLY A 463 -2.70 -39.22 26.09
C GLY A 463 -3.60 -38.55 25.06
N SER A 464 -3.28 -38.62 23.76
CA SER A 464 -4.11 -38.06 22.69
C SER A 464 -4.96 -39.12 21.98
N THR A 465 -6.16 -38.73 21.54
CA THR A 465 -6.95 -39.50 20.58
C THR A 465 -6.41 -39.24 19.18
N LEU A 466 -5.69 -40.21 18.62
CA LEU A 466 -5.10 -40.14 17.28
C LEU A 466 -5.91 -40.95 16.28
N LYS A 467 -6.31 -40.32 15.18
CA LYS A 467 -6.89 -40.95 13.98
C LYS A 467 -5.94 -40.76 12.80
N TYR A 468 -5.84 -41.72 11.90
CA TYR A 468 -5.08 -41.54 10.65
C TYR A 468 -6.03 -41.29 9.47
N LYS A 469 -5.79 -40.28 8.61
CA LYS A 469 -6.64 -39.99 7.42
C LYS A 469 -6.73 -41.19 6.48
N GLN A 470 -5.62 -41.90 6.28
CA GLN A 470 -5.56 -43.06 5.39
C GLN A 470 -6.12 -44.36 6.01
N LEU A 471 -6.36 -44.38 7.32
CA LEU A 471 -7.01 -45.49 8.02
C LEU A 471 -8.48 -45.20 8.35
N GLN A 472 -9.12 -44.26 7.63
CA GLN A 472 -10.57 -44.15 7.64
C GLN A 472 -11.16 -45.34 6.90
N GLN A 473 -11.09 -46.50 7.54
CA GLN A 473 -11.80 -47.70 7.18
C GLN A 473 -13.27 -47.30 7.07
N THR A 474 -13.83 -47.35 5.85
CA THR A 474 -15.24 -47.03 5.69
C THR A 474 -16.06 -48.20 6.20
N PHE A 475 -16.98 -47.92 7.12
CA PHE A 475 -17.97 -48.86 7.61
C PHE A 475 -19.31 -48.45 7.03
N ASN A 476 -19.81 -49.24 6.09
CA ASN A 476 -21.12 -49.04 5.47
C ASN A 476 -22.03 -50.23 5.75
N TYR A 477 -23.30 -50.10 5.43
CA TYR A 477 -24.29 -51.16 5.56
C TYR A 477 -24.86 -51.49 4.18
N GLY A 478 -25.07 -52.77 3.88
CA GLY A 478 -25.58 -53.20 2.59
C GLY A 478 -26.09 -54.64 2.61
N GLY A 479 -26.96 -55.00 1.66
CA GLY A 479 -27.46 -56.38 1.52
C GLY A 479 -26.49 -57.33 0.81
N ALA A 480 -25.40 -56.82 0.24
CA ALA A 480 -24.38 -57.56 -0.49
C ALA A 480 -23.04 -56.80 -0.48
N ALA A 481 -21.95 -57.46 -0.87
CA ALA A 481 -20.69 -56.79 -1.18
C ALA A 481 -20.87 -55.76 -2.32
N PRO A 482 -20.19 -54.61 -2.30
CA PRO A 482 -20.31 -53.59 -3.34
C PRO A 482 -19.84 -54.11 -4.70
N THR A 483 -20.64 -53.83 -5.73
CA THR A 483 -20.29 -54.09 -7.14
C THR A 483 -19.84 -52.83 -7.88
N THR A 484 -19.98 -51.65 -7.25
CA THR A 484 -19.61 -50.32 -7.78
C THR A 484 -18.98 -49.43 -6.70
N GLY A 485 -18.41 -48.28 -7.08
CA GLY A 485 -17.71 -47.36 -6.17
C GLY A 485 -16.22 -47.68 -6.05
N THR A 486 -15.42 -46.83 -5.41
CA THR A 486 -13.96 -47.06 -5.21
C THR A 486 -13.70 -47.36 -3.74
N TRP A 487 -13.06 -48.48 -3.45
CA TRP A 487 -12.89 -49.02 -2.10
C TRP A 487 -11.44 -49.41 -1.84
N LYS A 488 -11.02 -49.31 -0.58
CA LYS A 488 -9.68 -49.59 -0.09
C LYS A 488 -9.67 -50.89 0.71
N LYS A 489 -8.55 -51.61 0.65
CA LYS A 489 -8.31 -52.78 1.49
C LYS A 489 -8.55 -52.39 2.95
N ARG A 490 -9.37 -53.20 3.63
CA ARG A 490 -9.93 -53.07 4.98
C ARG A 490 -11.32 -52.44 5.07
N ASP A 491 -11.87 -51.80 4.03
CA ASP A 491 -13.26 -51.32 4.09
C ASP A 491 -14.25 -52.45 4.39
N ILE A 492 -15.30 -52.15 5.15
CA ILE A 492 -16.28 -53.13 5.66
C ILE A 492 -17.71 -52.73 5.26
N ILE A 493 -18.44 -53.68 4.69
CA ILE A 493 -19.90 -53.64 4.58
C ILE A 493 -20.51 -54.57 5.61
N TRP A 494 -21.26 -54.03 6.57
CA TRP A 494 -22.10 -54.81 7.47
C TRP A 494 -23.36 -55.28 6.74
N ASN A 495 -23.64 -56.58 6.80
CA ASN A 495 -24.79 -57.17 6.13
C ASN A 495 -26.10 -56.73 6.81
N LEU A 496 -27.00 -56.10 6.05
CA LEU A 496 -28.31 -55.68 6.55
C LEU A 496 -29.31 -56.84 6.71
N ASN A 497 -29.05 -57.97 6.04
CA ASN A 497 -29.90 -59.16 6.08
C ASN A 497 -29.07 -60.41 6.45
N PRO A 498 -28.53 -60.48 7.68
CA PRO A 498 -27.81 -61.67 8.14
C PRO A 498 -28.77 -62.87 8.19
N THR A 499 -28.33 -64.03 7.69
CA THR A 499 -29.08 -65.29 7.66
C THR A 499 -28.23 -66.43 8.20
N ALA A 500 -28.87 -67.50 8.67
CA ALA A 500 -28.17 -68.74 9.06
C ALA A 500 -27.35 -69.27 7.87
N SER A 501 -26.13 -69.77 8.15
CA SER A 501 -25.12 -70.12 7.13
C SER A 501 -24.63 -68.94 6.25
N GLY A 502 -25.04 -67.70 6.54
CA GLY A 502 -24.61 -66.48 5.86
C GLY A 502 -23.43 -65.78 6.54
N TYR A 503 -23.10 -64.56 6.11
CA TYR A 503 -22.02 -63.77 6.71
C TYR A 503 -22.57 -62.50 7.38
N LEU A 504 -21.93 -62.11 8.48
CA LEU A 504 -22.16 -60.86 9.21
C LEU A 504 -21.82 -59.62 8.35
N GLY A 505 -20.90 -59.77 7.39
CA GLY A 505 -20.56 -58.71 6.44
C GLY A 505 -19.51 -59.13 5.42
N TRP A 506 -19.02 -58.14 4.67
CA TRP A 506 -17.94 -58.29 3.70
C TRP A 506 -16.80 -57.32 4.01
N ILE A 507 -15.57 -57.78 3.82
CA ILE A 507 -14.36 -56.97 3.94
C ILE A 507 -13.64 -56.90 2.60
N CYS A 508 -13.19 -55.70 2.22
CA CYS A 508 -12.37 -55.48 1.04
C CYS A 508 -10.93 -55.96 1.32
N VAL A 509 -10.45 -56.96 0.60
CA VAL A 509 -9.12 -57.55 0.77
C VAL A 509 -8.07 -56.98 -0.19
N ALA A 510 -8.49 -56.24 -1.22
CA ALA A 510 -7.62 -55.52 -2.14
C ALA A 510 -8.34 -54.28 -2.72
N ASP A 511 -7.64 -53.15 -2.80
CA ASP A 511 -8.11 -51.89 -3.37
C ASP A 511 -8.73 -52.07 -4.77
N GLY A 512 -9.73 -51.27 -5.12
CA GLY A 512 -10.23 -51.20 -6.51
C GLY A 512 -11.59 -50.53 -6.67
N THR A 513 -12.13 -50.61 -7.88
CA THR A 513 -13.46 -50.10 -8.25
C THR A 513 -14.32 -51.26 -8.77
N PRO A 514 -14.95 -52.09 -7.90
CA PRO A 514 -15.23 -51.87 -6.48
C PRO A 514 -14.28 -52.48 -5.45
N GLY A 515 -13.14 -53.02 -5.86
CA GLY A 515 -12.22 -53.75 -4.96
C GLY A 515 -12.60 -55.22 -4.85
N THR A 516 -11.78 -56.00 -4.13
CA THR A 516 -12.00 -57.44 -3.97
C THR A 516 -12.62 -57.71 -2.61
N TRP A 517 -13.80 -58.34 -2.56
CA TRP A 517 -14.54 -58.53 -1.31
C TRP A 517 -14.59 -59.99 -0.86
N LYS A 518 -14.49 -60.22 0.45
CA LYS A 518 -14.64 -61.54 1.09
C LYS A 518 -15.62 -61.44 2.25
N GLY A 519 -16.49 -62.45 2.41
CA GLY A 519 -17.37 -62.54 3.57
C GLY A 519 -16.57 -62.74 4.86
N PHE A 520 -17.01 -62.14 5.96
CA PHE A 520 -16.47 -62.38 7.31
C PHE A 520 -17.61 -62.56 8.32
N GLY A 521 -17.30 -63.23 9.44
CA GLY A 521 -18.29 -63.55 10.48
C GLY A 521 -19.37 -64.50 9.96
N LEU A 522 -18.98 -65.71 9.55
CA LEU A 522 -19.93 -66.76 9.19
C LEU A 522 -20.91 -66.99 10.36
N ILE A 523 -22.20 -67.03 10.05
CA ILE A 523 -23.29 -67.24 11.00
C ILE A 523 -23.60 -68.73 10.96
N GLU A 524 -23.54 -69.41 12.12
CA GLU A 524 -23.83 -70.83 12.21
C GLU A 524 -25.26 -71.18 11.74
N ALA A 525 -25.44 -72.45 11.36
CA ALA A 525 -26.64 -72.93 10.70
C ALA A 525 -27.85 -73.03 11.64
#